data_AF-A0A936NJC6-F1
#
_entry.id   AF-A0A936NJC6-F1
#
_cell.length_a   1.000
_cell.length_b   1.000
_cell.length_c   1.000
_cell.angle_alpha   90.00
_cell.angle_beta   90.00
_cell.angle_gamma   90.00
#
_symmetry.space_group_name_H-M   'P 1'
#
loop_
_entity.id
_entity.type
_entity.pdbx_description
1 polymer ?
#
loop_
_entity_poly.entity_id
_entity_poly.type
_entity_poly.pdbx_seq_one_letter_code
_entity_poly.pdbx_strand_id
1 'polypeptide(L)'
;MLAESDEQVWIEAKLSTIRTYLSNKFPGYTLTERVHPNLYHTFTVTNIALHKSYGLKLDCARLSDPRNTPERIWLSLTGGFVASSMVSAGNPYYSW
;
A
#
# COMPACT_ATOMS: atom_id res chain seq x y z
N MET A 1 -5.21 -24.98 -7.31
CA MET A 1 -5.66 -23.91 -8.23
C MET A 1 -6.76 -23.19 -7.48
N LEU A 2 -6.46 -22.06 -6.84
CA LEU A 2 -7.52 -21.24 -6.24
C LEU A 2 -8.40 -20.75 -7.39
N ALA A 3 -9.72 -20.84 -7.25
CA ALA A 3 -10.61 -20.25 -8.25
C ALA A 3 -10.29 -18.75 -8.31
N GLU A 4 -10.25 -18.16 -9.51
CA GLU A 4 -9.90 -16.74 -9.72
C GLU A 4 -10.72 -15.79 -8.82
N SER A 5 -11.91 -16.22 -8.38
CA SER A 5 -12.73 -15.52 -7.38
C SER A 5 -12.07 -15.40 -6.01
N ASP A 6 -11.45 -16.47 -5.52
CA ASP A 6 -10.80 -16.52 -4.21
C ASP A 6 -9.49 -15.71 -4.25
N GLU A 7 -8.83 -15.74 -5.42
CA GLU A 7 -7.67 -14.90 -5.70
C GLU A 7 -8.01 -13.41 -5.87
N GLN A 8 -9.24 -13.03 -6.14
CA GLN A 8 -9.57 -11.61 -6.10
C GLN A 8 -9.87 -11.13 -4.67
N VAL A 9 -10.55 -11.97 -3.89
CA VAL A 9 -11.00 -11.64 -2.52
C VAL A 9 -9.82 -11.43 -1.56
N TRP A 10 -8.85 -12.33 -1.55
CA TRP A 10 -7.66 -12.20 -0.69
C TRP A 10 -6.76 -10.99 -1.06
N ILE A 11 -6.60 -10.65 -2.35
CA ILE A 11 -5.82 -9.48 -2.79
C ILE A 11 -6.51 -8.21 -2.31
N GLU A 12 -7.84 -8.16 -2.43
CA GLU A 12 -8.62 -7.03 -1.95
C GLU A 12 -8.53 -6.86 -0.42
N ALA A 13 -8.53 -7.96 0.35
CA ALA A 13 -8.31 -7.90 1.80
C ALA A 13 -6.92 -7.32 2.16
N LYS A 14 -5.88 -7.69 1.40
CA LYS A 14 -4.52 -7.15 1.55
C LYS A 14 -4.47 -5.66 1.20
N LEU A 15 -5.07 -5.27 0.08
CA LEU A 15 -5.16 -3.87 -0.35
C LEU A 15 -5.93 -3.03 0.67
N SER A 16 -7.06 -3.52 1.18
CA SER A 16 -7.85 -2.88 2.23
C SER A 16 -7.01 -2.63 3.49
N THR A 17 -6.20 -3.61 3.89
CA THR A 17 -5.27 -3.45 5.03
C THR A 17 -4.28 -2.30 4.81
N ILE A 18 -3.70 -2.20 3.61
CA ILE A 18 -2.77 -1.12 3.25
C ILE A 18 -3.49 0.24 3.24
N ARG A 19 -4.70 0.31 2.70
CA ARG A 19 -5.54 1.52 2.73
C ARG A 19 -5.77 1.99 4.16
N THR A 20 -6.22 1.08 5.04
CA THR A 20 -6.45 1.39 6.46
C THR A 20 -5.17 1.88 7.15
N TYR A 21 -4.03 1.22 6.90
CA TYR A 21 -2.76 1.65 7.44
C TYR A 21 -2.40 3.08 7.00
N LEU A 22 -2.49 3.38 5.71
CA LEU A 22 -2.12 4.69 5.16
C LEU A 22 -3.05 5.80 5.68
N SER A 23 -4.36 5.56 5.70
CA SER A 23 -5.33 6.51 6.25
C SER A 23 -5.08 6.80 7.73
N ASN A 24 -4.65 5.80 8.51
CA ASN A 24 -4.30 5.99 9.92
C ASN A 24 -2.98 6.74 10.13
N LYS A 25 -2.00 6.55 9.24
CA LYS A 25 -0.68 7.19 9.35
C LYS A 25 -0.62 8.60 8.76
N PHE A 26 -1.52 8.93 7.84
CA PHE A 26 -1.59 10.22 7.18
C PHE A 26 -2.98 10.86 7.38
N PRO A 27 -3.38 11.17 8.62
CA PRO A 27 -4.68 11.80 8.87
C PRO A 27 -4.77 13.16 8.14
N GLY A 28 -5.91 13.40 7.49
CA GLY A 28 -6.14 14.62 6.70
C GLY A 28 -5.45 14.64 5.33
N TYR A 29 -4.81 13.54 4.92
CA TYR A 29 -4.36 13.36 3.53
C TYR A 29 -5.43 12.59 2.75
N THR A 30 -5.60 12.95 1.49
CA THR A 30 -6.42 12.19 0.53
C THR A 30 -5.61 11.02 -0.01
N LEU A 31 -6.14 9.80 0.10
CA LEU A 31 -5.55 8.60 -0.48
C LEU A 31 -6.03 8.41 -1.92
N THR A 32 -5.10 8.12 -2.83
CA THR A 32 -5.38 7.76 -4.22
C THR A 32 -4.59 6.52 -4.61
N GLU A 33 -5.13 5.72 -5.52
CA GLU A 33 -4.57 4.43 -5.93
C GLU A 33 -4.44 4.34 -7.44
N ARG A 34 -3.38 3.66 -7.90
CA ARG A 34 -3.22 3.29 -9.30
C ARG A 34 -2.67 1.88 -9.42
N VAL A 35 -3.37 1.06 -10.19
CA VAL A 35 -2.93 -0.27 -10.58
C VAL A 35 -2.10 -0.14 -11.85
N HIS A 36 -0.88 -0.68 -11.84
CA HIS A 36 -0.09 -0.89 -13.05
C HIS A 36 -0.09 -2.40 -13.32
N PRO A 37 -0.91 -2.87 -14.28
CA PRO A 37 -1.10 -4.29 -14.53
C PRO A 37 0.23 -5.03 -14.66
N ASN A 38 0.37 -6.15 -13.95
CA ASN A 38 1.54 -7.05 -13.95
C ASN A 38 2.86 -6.44 -13.45
N LEU A 39 2.87 -5.23 -12.89
CA LEU A 39 4.10 -4.57 -12.45
C LEU A 39 4.03 -4.17 -10.98
N TYR A 40 3.09 -3.30 -10.62
CA TYR A 40 2.99 -2.79 -9.26
C TYR A 40 1.65 -2.09 -8.98
N HIS A 41 1.30 -2.04 -7.70
CA HIS A 41 0.23 -1.18 -7.20
C HIS A 41 0.85 0.05 -6.54
N THR A 42 0.31 1.24 -6.78
CA THR A 42 0.75 2.45 -6.07
C THR A 42 -0.37 3.05 -5.25
N PHE A 43 0.01 3.55 -4.08
CA PHE A 43 -0.79 4.42 -3.24
C PHE A 43 -0.11 5.78 -3.16
N THR A 44 -0.88 6.86 -3.24
CA THR A 44 -0.39 8.22 -3.01
C THR A 44 -1.28 8.89 -1.99
N VAL A 45 -0.69 9.38 -0.91
CA VAL A 45 -1.36 10.25 0.06
C VAL A 45 -0.99 11.69 -0.23
N THR A 46 -2.00 12.56 -0.38
CA THR A 46 -1.81 13.97 -0.76
C THR A 46 -2.49 14.89 0.24
N ASN A 47 -1.76 15.87 0.75
CA ASN A 47 -2.31 16.99 1.50
C ASN A 47 -2.13 18.27 0.68
N ILE A 48 -3.24 18.74 0.11
CA ILE A 48 -3.25 19.91 -0.78
C ILE A 48 -2.89 21.18 -0.02
N ALA A 49 -3.38 21.35 1.21
CA ALA A 49 -3.12 22.53 2.03
C ALA A 49 -1.64 22.69 2.40
N LEU A 50 -0.92 21.57 2.56
CA LEU A 50 0.51 21.56 2.86
C LEU A 50 1.40 21.44 1.61
N HIS A 51 0.81 21.33 0.41
CA HIS A 51 1.53 21.02 -0.83
C HIS A 51 2.47 19.81 -0.70
N LYS A 52 2.01 18.76 0.01
CA LYS A 52 2.79 17.55 0.27
C LYS A 52 2.11 16.32 -0.31
N SER A 53 2.91 15.45 -0.92
CA SER A 53 2.48 14.12 -1.33
C SER A 53 3.56 13.09 -1.03
N TYR A 54 3.11 11.87 -0.70
CA TYR A 54 3.99 10.74 -0.42
C TYR A 54 3.46 9.50 -1.12
N GLY A 55 4.34 8.77 -1.80
CA GLY A 55 4.01 7.59 -2.58
C GLY A 55 4.51 6.29 -1.96
N LEU A 56 3.68 5.26 -2.03
CA LEU A 56 4.04 3.86 -1.74
C LEU A 56 3.87 3.05 -3.03
N LYS A 57 4.90 2.29 -3.40
CA LYS A 57 4.88 1.35 -4.54
C LYS A 57 5.02 -0.07 -4.02
N LEU A 58 4.10 -0.94 -4.41
CA LEU A 58 4.07 -2.34 -4.03
C LEU A 58 4.24 -3.23 -5.25
N ASP A 59 5.09 -4.23 -5.14
CA ASP A 59 5.18 -5.29 -6.14
C ASP A 59 3.92 -6.18 -6.11
N CYS A 60 3.30 -6.40 -7.27
CA CYS A 60 2.14 -7.30 -7.39
C CYS A 60 2.46 -8.72 -6.92
N ALA A 61 3.70 -9.19 -7.04
CA ALA A 61 4.12 -10.49 -6.52
C ALA A 61 3.96 -10.59 -5.00
N ARG A 62 4.12 -9.50 -4.24
CA ARG A 62 3.86 -9.50 -2.79
C ARG A 62 2.37 -9.61 -2.49
N LEU A 63 1.51 -8.97 -3.29
CA LEU A 63 0.05 -9.05 -3.15
C LEU A 63 -0.49 -10.44 -3.51
N SER A 64 0.12 -11.10 -4.49
CA SER A 64 -0.22 -12.47 -4.89
C SER A 64 0.45 -13.56 -4.05
N ASP A 65 1.20 -13.23 -2.98
CA ASP A 65 1.76 -14.27 -2.10
C ASP A 65 0.75 -14.67 -1.00
N PRO A 66 0.31 -15.95 -0.91
CA PRO A 66 -0.60 -16.43 0.13
C PRO A 66 -0.09 -16.25 1.55
N ARG A 67 1.22 -16.22 1.72
CA ARG A 67 1.85 -16.09 3.04
C ARG A 67 1.74 -14.66 3.56
N ASN A 68 1.48 -13.68 2.71
CA ASN A 68 1.24 -12.30 3.09
C ASN A 68 -0.22 -12.10 3.47
N THR A 69 -0.64 -12.70 4.58
CA THR A 69 -1.98 -12.46 5.14
C THR A 69 -2.16 -10.98 5.50
N PRO A 70 -3.40 -10.46 5.58
CA PRO A 70 -3.68 -9.11 6.05
C PRO A 70 -2.91 -8.73 7.34
N GLU A 71 -2.89 -9.62 8.32
CA GLU A 71 -2.21 -9.39 9.61
C GLU A 71 -0.69 -9.25 9.43
N ARG A 72 -0.09 -10.09 8.58
CA ARG A 72 1.34 -10.03 8.30
C ARG A 72 1.71 -8.78 7.50
N ILE A 73 0.86 -8.35 6.58
CA ILE A 73 1.01 -7.06 5.88
C ILE A 73 0.99 -5.92 6.89
N TRP A 74 0.00 -5.89 7.79
CA TRP A 74 -0.09 -4.87 8.81
C TRP A 74 1.17 -4.81 9.70
N LEU A 75 1.63 -5.96 10.19
CA LEU A 75 2.85 -6.04 11.00
C LEU A 75 4.09 -5.59 10.23
N SER A 76 4.20 -5.95 8.95
CA SER A 76 5.31 -5.54 8.09
C SER A 76 5.29 -4.03 7.78
N LEU A 77 4.11 -3.44 7.56
CA LEU A 77 3.95 -1.98 7.36
C LEU A 77 4.31 -1.18 8.62
N THR A 78 3.88 -1.68 9.78
CA THR A 78 4.13 -1.03 11.08
C THR A 78 5.57 -1.21 11.55
N GLY A 79 6.07 -2.45 11.58
CA GLY A 79 7.44 -2.78 11.98
C GLY A 79 8.51 -2.33 11.00
N GLY A 80 8.17 -2.19 9.71
CA GLY A 80 9.07 -1.67 8.67
C GLY A 80 9.11 -0.14 8.58
N PHE A 81 8.42 0.58 9.48
CA PHE A 81 8.36 2.05 9.50
C PHE A 81 7.99 2.68 8.14
N VAL A 82 7.09 2.04 7.39
CA VAL A 82 6.82 2.36 5.98
C VAL A 82 6.38 3.81 5.79
N ALA A 83 5.48 4.32 6.63
CA ALA A 83 5.05 5.71 6.55
C ALA A 83 6.22 6.71 6.72
N SER A 84 7.15 6.44 7.64
CA SER A 84 8.34 7.27 7.82
C SER A 84 9.25 7.17 6.59
N SER A 85 9.45 5.97 6.05
CA SER A 85 10.24 5.75 4.84
C SER A 85 9.65 6.45 3.62
N MET A 86 8.32 6.48 3.47
CA MET A 86 7.62 7.25 2.43
C MET A 86 7.92 8.75 2.54
N VAL A 87 7.94 9.30 3.76
CA VAL A 87 8.25 10.72 3.99
C VAL A 87 9.72 11.02 3.68
N SER A 88 10.63 10.11 4.04
CA SER A 88 12.07 10.27 3.81
C SER A 88 12.50 10.04 2.36
N ALA A 89 11.75 9.27 1.57
CA ALA A 89 12.13 8.90 0.19
C ALA A 89 12.26 10.10 -0.75
N GLY A 90 11.61 11.23 -0.47
CA GLY A 90 11.84 12.51 -1.16
C GLY A 90 11.29 12.61 -2.60
N ASN A 91 11.25 11.53 -3.40
CA ASN A 91 10.59 11.48 -4.72
C ASN A 91 10.59 10.06 -5.36
N PRO A 92 9.58 9.66 -6.15
CA PRO A 92 8.14 9.89 -5.97
C PRO A 92 7.48 8.80 -5.13
N TYR A 93 8.13 7.64 -4.97
CA TYR A 93 7.59 6.49 -4.26
C TYR A 93 8.67 5.81 -3.43
N TYR A 94 8.31 5.42 -2.22
CA TYR A 94 9.02 4.39 -1.48
C TYR A 94 8.59 3.01 -2.00
N SER A 95 9.54 2.19 -2.43
CA SER A 95 9.28 0.80 -2.84
C SER A 95 9.24 -0.08 -1.60
N TRP A 96 8.10 -0.71 -1.36
CA TRP A 96 7.89 -1.67 -0.28
C TRP A 96 7.65 -3.06 -0.84
#